data_AF-A0A2G9C6L3-F1
#
_entry.id   AF-A0A2G9C6L3-F1
#
_cell.length_a   1.000
_cell.length_b   1.000
_cell.length_c   1.000
_cell.angle_alpha   90.00
_cell.angle_beta   90.00
_cell.angle_gamma   90.00
#
_symmetry.space_group_name_H-M   'P 1'
#
loop_
_entity.id
_entity.type
_entity.pdbx_description
1 polymer ?
#
loop_
_entity_poly.entity_id
_entity_poly.type
_entity_poly.pdbx_seq_one_letter_code
_entity_poly.pdbx_strand_id
1 'polypeptide(L)' 'MTNRKSSLVMDLQPGEALVLAGAMVQVVHKSGRVARLRVTAPVDLKIEKRRDGDLAEVVPRMAQSDHG' A
#
# COMPACT_ATOMS: atom_id res chain seq x y z
N MET A 1 20.04 11.40 -0.78
CA MET A 1 18.66 11.91 -0.63
C MET A 1 17.86 10.89 0.16
N THR A 2 17.44 11.21 1.39
CA THR A 2 16.62 10.31 2.22
C THR A 2 15.24 10.15 1.58
N ASN A 3 14.89 8.92 1.17
CA ASN A 3 13.58 8.57 0.63
C ASN A 3 12.54 8.70 1.76
N ARG A 4 11.91 9.87 1.90
CA ARG A 4 10.86 10.11 2.89
C ARG A 4 9.58 9.42 2.42
N LYS A 5 9.19 8.35 3.11
CA LYS A 5 7.88 7.71 2.94
C LYS A 5 6.85 8.46 3.79
N SER A 6 5.66 8.71 3.24
CA SER A 6 4.50 9.16 4.01
C SER A 6 3.54 7.98 4.20
N SER A 7 2.98 7.84 5.40
CA SER A 7 1.97 6.82 5.72
C SER A 7 0.73 7.47 6.29
N LEU A 8 -0.45 6.97 5.91
CA LEU A 8 -1.74 7.39 6.42
C LEU A 8 -2.58 6.16 6.76
N VAL A 9 -3.17 6.14 7.95
CA VAL A 9 -4.09 5.09 8.41
C VAL A 9 -5.42 5.76 8.70
N MET A 10 -6.50 5.19 8.16
CA MET A 10 -7.86 5.67 8.37
C MET A 10 -8.85 4.52 8.24
N ASP A 11 -10.04 4.70 8.81
CA ASP A 11 -11.17 3.81 8.62
C ASP A 11 -12.02 4.29 7.44
N LEU A 12 -12.49 3.33 6.64
CA LEU A 12 -13.42 3.56 5.52
C LEU A 12 -14.63 2.62 5.65
N GLN A 13 -15.82 3.17 5.49
CA GLN A 13 -17.08 2.45 5.41
C GLN A 13 -17.41 2.05 3.96
N PRO A 14 -18.25 1.01 3.73
CA PRO A 14 -18.76 0.71 2.40
C PRO A 14 -19.40 1.94 1.74
N GLY A 15 -19.00 2.24 0.51
CA GLY A 15 -19.38 3.45 -0.23
C GLY A 15 -18.31 4.53 -0.23
N GLU A 16 -17.47 4.60 0.80
CA GLU A 16 -16.40 5.59 0.91
C GLU A 16 -15.17 5.25 0.06
N ALA A 17 -14.40 6.28 -0.28
CA ALA A 17 -13.22 6.15 -1.12
C ALA A 17 -12.06 7.03 -0.62
N LEU A 18 -10.84 6.51 -0.80
CA LEU A 18 -9.59 7.24 -0.64
C LEU A 18 -9.03 7.58 -2.03
N VAL A 19 -8.62 8.82 -2.23
CA VAL A 19 -7.95 9.28 -3.45
C VAL A 19 -6.49 9.59 -3.16
N LEU A 20 -5.58 9.03 -3.95
CA LEU A 20 -4.13 9.25 -3.83
C LEU A 20 -3.50 9.37 -5.22
N ALA A 21 -2.90 10.53 -5.50
CA ALA A 21 -2.14 10.79 -6.73
C ALA A 21 -2.85 10.34 -8.03
N GLY A 22 -4.15 10.61 -8.14
CA GLY A 22 -4.96 10.24 -9.32
C GLY A 22 -5.48 8.80 -9.33
N ALA A 23 -5.10 7.97 -8.36
CA ALA A 23 -5.74 6.69 -8.10
C ALA A 23 -6.83 6.83 -7.02
N MET A 24 -7.86 6.00 -7.11
CA MET A 24 -8.97 5.93 -6.17
C MET A 24 -9.16 4.49 -5.69
N VAL A 25 -9.30 4.32 -4.38
CA VAL A 25 -9.60 3.06 -3.72
C VAL A 25 -10.94 3.21 -3.01
N GLN A 26 -11.96 2.50 -3.47
CA GLN A 26 -13.30 2.51 -2.88
C GLN A 26 -13.57 1.20 -2.13
N VAL A 27 -14.13 1.28 -0.92
CA VAL A 27 -14.68 0.12 -0.23
C VAL A 27 -16.07 -0.17 -0.80
N VAL A 28 -16.20 -1.28 -1.52
CA VAL A 28 -17.49 -1.69 -2.11
C VAL A 28 -18.36 -2.40 -1.07
N HIS A 29 -17.73 -3.25 -0.26
CA HIS A 29 -18.41 -4.09 0.72
C HIS A 29 -17.40 -4.64 1.72
N LYS A 30 -17.85 -4.94 2.94
CA LYS A 30 -17.05 -5.60 3.99
C LYS A 30 -17.87 -6.74 4.60
N SER A 31 -17.29 -7.93 4.68
CA SER A 31 -17.88 -9.08 5.40
C SER A 31 -16.81 -9.72 6.29
N GLY A 32 -17.07 -9.70 7.60
CA GLY A 32 -16.10 -10.13 8.62
C GLY A 32 -14.75 -9.43 8.46
N ARG A 33 -13.70 -10.22 8.23
CA ARG A 33 -12.32 -9.75 8.04
C ARG A 33 -11.95 -9.40 6.59
N VAL A 34 -12.88 -9.57 5.64
CA VAL A 34 -12.61 -9.37 4.22
C VAL A 34 -13.35 -8.13 3.71
N ALA A 35 -12.60 -7.22 3.10
CA ALA A 35 -13.15 -6.10 2.36
C ALA A 35 -13.03 -6.36 0.85
N ARG A 36 -14.08 -6.00 0.09
CA ARG A 36 -14.05 -5.90 -1.35
C ARG A 36 -13.72 -4.46 -1.72
N LEU A 37 -12.61 -4.27 -2.42
CA LEU A 37 -12.16 -2.97 -2.88
C LEU A 37 -12.36 -2.86 -4.40
N ARG A 38 -12.72 -1.67 -4.87
CA ARG A 38 -12.56 -1.25 -6.26
C ARG A 38 -11.38 -0.30 -6.32
N VAL A 39 -10.40 -0.62 -7.17
CA VAL A 39 -9.24 0.24 -7.42
C VAL A 39 -9.36 0.78 -8.84
N THR A 40 -9.30 2.09 -8.98
CA THR A 40 -9.26 2.79 -10.26
C THR A 40 -7.99 3.60 -10.29
N ALA A 41 -7.14 3.41 -11.30
CA ALA A 41 -5.87 4.10 -11.42
C ALA A 41 -5.55 4.37 -12.90
N PRO A 42 -4.63 5.31 -13.18
CA PRO A 42 -4.03 5.47 -14.50
C PRO A 42 -3.46 4.15 -15.05
N VAL A 43 -3.46 4.00 -16.39
CA VAL A 43 -3.07 2.75 -17.06
C VAL A 43 -1.60 2.36 -16.88
N ASP A 44 -0.75 3.35 -16.63
CA ASP A 44 0.67 3.19 -16.33
C ASP A 44 0.95 2.77 -14.89
N LEU A 45 -0.07 2.81 -14.01
CA LEU A 45 0.07 2.41 -12.62
C LEU A 45 -0.22 0.92 -12.44
N LYS A 46 0.80 0.18 -12.01
CA LYS A 46 0.66 -1.24 -11.69
C LYS A 46 -0.13 -1.46 -10.41
N ILE A 47 -1.20 -2.25 -10.48
CA ILE A 47 -2.00 -2.67 -9.32
C ILE A 47 -1.64 -4.10 -8.97
N GLU A 48 -1.21 -4.33 -7.73
CA GLU A 48 -0.88 -5.67 -7.21
C GLU A 48 -1.47 -5.88 -5.82
N LYS A 49 -1.91 -7.11 -5.55
CA LYS A 49 -2.25 -7.56 -4.20
C LYS A 49 -1.04 -8.26 -3.60
N ARG A 50 -0.50 -7.72 -2.51
CA ARG A 50 0.60 -8.31 -1.73
C ARG A 50 0.05 -8.88 -0.41
N ARG A 51 0.69 -9.93 0.12
CA ARG A 51 0.40 -10.42 1.48
C ARG A 51 1.32 -9.68 2.47
N ASP A 52 0.92 -9.58 3.73
CA ASP A 52 1.69 -8.84 4.74
C ASP A 52 3.16 -9.31 4.86
N GLY A 53 3.42 -10.60 4.68
CA GLY A 53 4.79 -11.15 4.66
C GLY A 53 5.65 -10.65 3.49
N ASP A 54 5.04 -10.20 2.40
CA ASP A 54 5.72 -9.70 1.20
C ASP A 54 6.06 -8.19 1.30
N LEU A 55 5.52 -7.48 2.31
CA LEU A 55 5.72 -6.04 2.50
C LEU A 55 7.03 -5.71 3.25
N ALA A 56 7.74 -6.72 3.76
CA ALA A 56 8.96 -6.58 4.55
C ALA A 56 10.24 -6.39 3.71
N GLU A 57 10.22 -6.62 2.39
CA GLU A 57 11.41 -6.50 1.54
C GLU A 57 11.63 -5.10 0.95
N VAL A 58 11.76 -4.06 1.80
CA VAL A 58 12.50 -2.84 1.40
C VAL A 58 13.24 -2.29 2.63
N VAL A 59 14.10 -3.10 3.23
CA VAL A 59 15.13 -2.61 4.16
C VAL A 59 16.47 -2.77 3.44
N PRO A 60 17.18 -1.69 3.09
CA PRO A 60 18.52 -1.81 2.53
C PRO A 60 19.41 -2.51 3.56
N ARG A 61 19.97 -3.67 3.21
CA ARG A 61 21.01 -4.31 4.01
C ARG A 61 22.19 -3.35 4.04
N MET A 62 22.34 -2.60 5.13
CA MET A 62 23.55 -1.81 5.39
C MET A 62 24.73 -2.78 5.40
N ALA A 63 25.77 -2.41 4.65
CA ALA A 63 26.99 -3.18 4.49
C ALA A 63 27.50 -3.66 5.85
N GLN A 64 27.70 -4.98 5.99
CA GLN A 64 28.64 -5.48 6.98
C GLN A 64 30.01 -4.97 6.56
N SER A 65 30.48 -3.92 7.24
CA SER A 65 31.86 -3.49 7.14
C SER A 65 32.73 -4.60 7.73
N ASP A 66 33.60 -5.15 6.89
CA ASP A 66 34.75 -5.93 7.33
C ASP A 66 35.49 -5.17 8.43
N HIS A 67 35.77 -5.87 9.53
CA HIS A 67 36.76 -5.45 10.51
C HIS A 67 37.65 -6.64 10.84
N GLY A 68 38.90 -6.52 10.37
CA GLY A 68 40.12 -7.00 11.03
C GLY A 68 40.32 -8.49 11.13
#